data_AF-A0A7C8CMW1-F1
#
_entry.id   AF-A0A7C8CMW1-F1
#
_cell.length_a   1.000
_cell.length_b   1.000
_cell.length_c   1.000
_cell.angle_alpha   90.00
_cell.angle_beta   90.00
_cell.angle_gamma   90.00
#
_symmetry.space_group_name_H-M   'P 1'
#
loop_
_entity.id
_entity.type
_entity.pdbx_description
1 polymer ?
#
loop_
_entity_poly.entity_id
_entity_poly.type
_entity_poly.pdbx_seq_one_letter_code
_entity_poly.pdbx_strand_id
1 'polypeptide(L)' 'MQSADQPPWMKDEVPIFSTSEENDKADAVRWVWEELQENGNERTILMQLQETGWTARQSRAIIDEANAY' A
#
# COMPACT_ATOMS: atom_id res chain seq x y z
N MET A 1 37.74 3.00 -3.95
CA MET A 1 36.53 2.16 -3.87
C MET A 1 36.15 2.09 -2.40
N GLN A 2 35.48 3.12 -1.88
CA GLN A 2 34.02 3.20 -1.69
C GLN A 2 33.50 2.10 -0.75
N SER A 3 33.36 2.47 0.53
CA SER A 3 32.28 1.97 1.39
C SER A 3 31.64 3.22 1.98
N ALA A 4 30.61 3.73 1.30
CA ALA A 4 29.75 4.75 1.87
C ALA A 4 28.90 4.04 2.95
N ASP A 5 29.45 3.93 4.15
CA ASP A 5 28.71 3.52 5.33
C ASP A 5 27.74 4.66 5.63
N GLN A 6 26.49 4.52 5.17
CA GLN A 6 25.47 5.55 5.33
C GLN A 6 25.26 5.82 6.84
N PRO A 7 25.15 7.09 7.26
CA PRO A 7 24.94 7.44 8.66
C PRO A 7 23.70 6.76 9.26
N PRO A 8 23.68 6.44 10.57
CA PRO A 8 22.58 5.71 11.21
C PRO A 8 21.23 6.44 11.22
N TRP A 9 21.20 7.74 10.90
CA TRP A 9 19.99 8.53 10.70
C TRP A 9 19.44 8.47 9.26
N MET A 10 20.13 7.79 8.34
CA MET A 10 19.64 7.38 7.02
C MET A 10 19.05 5.96 7.01
N LYS A 11 18.98 5.29 8.17
CA LYS A 11 18.50 3.91 8.27
C LYS A 11 17.00 3.85 7.98
N ASP A 12 16.71 3.42 6.77
CA ASP A 12 15.52 2.73 6.30
C ASP A 12 14.20 3.41 6.65
N GLU A 13 13.61 4.08 5.66
CA GLU A 13 12.16 4.28 5.66
C GLU A 13 11.52 2.92 5.91
N VAL A 14 10.80 2.78 7.04
CA VAL A 14 10.08 1.55 7.34
C VAL A 14 9.14 1.29 6.15
N PRO A 15 9.30 0.16 5.44
CA PRO A 15 8.51 -0.12 4.27
C PRO A 15 7.03 -0.16 4.66
N ILE A 16 6.18 0.42 3.81
CA ILE A 16 4.73 0.55 4.06
C ILE A 16 4.08 -0.83 4.19
N PHE A 17 4.64 -1.83 3.50
CA PHE A 17 4.24 -3.23 3.58
C PHE A 17 5.45 -4.08 3.99
N SER A 18 5.23 -5.03 4.87
CA SER A 18 6.20 -6.10 5.10
C SER A 18 6.19 -7.10 3.95
N THR A 19 7.29 -7.85 3.80
CA THR A 19 7.39 -8.90 2.77
C THR A 19 6.30 -9.97 2.88
N SER A 20 5.80 -10.22 4.10
CA SER A 20 4.71 -11.17 4.33
C SER A 20 3.35 -10.66 3.85
N GLU A 21 3.17 -9.33 3.77
CA GLU A 21 1.94 -8.69 3.32
C GLU A 21 1.89 -8.50 1.79
N GLU A 22 2.94 -8.85 1.04
CA GLU A 22 2.99 -8.59 -0.41
C GLU A 22 1.88 -9.31 -1.20
N ASN A 23 1.54 -10.54 -0.82
CA ASN A 23 0.45 -11.28 -1.45
C ASN A 23 -0.91 -10.66 -1.10
N ASP A 24 -1.14 -10.38 0.18
CA ASP A 24 -2.40 -9.77 0.65
C ASP A 24 -2.58 -8.37 0.04
N LYS A 25 -1.49 -7.62 -0.13
CA LYS A 25 -1.47 -6.34 -0.83
C LYS A 25 -1.87 -6.52 -2.29
N ALA A 26 -1.29 -7.49 -3.00
CA ALA A 26 -1.63 -7.72 -4.41
C ALA A 26 -3.12 -8.07 -4.59
N ASP A 27 -3.67 -8.87 -3.68
CA ASP A 27 -5.10 -9.18 -3.66
C ASP A 27 -5.96 -7.95 -3.35
N ALA A 28 -5.55 -7.12 -2.38
CA ALA A 28 -6.23 -5.87 -2.06
C ALA A 28 -6.19 -4.87 -3.23
N VAL A 29 -5.04 -4.74 -3.91
CA VAL A 29 -4.88 -3.86 -5.08
C VAL A 29 -5.81 -4.29 -6.20
N ARG A 30 -5.88 -5.59 -6.50
CA ARG A 30 -6.81 -6.13 -7.49
C ARG A 30 -8.26 -5.82 -7.14
N TRP A 31 -8.67 -6.07 -5.89
CA TRP A 31 -10.03 -5.77 -5.44
C TRP A 31 -10.34 -4.28 -5.56
N VAL A 32 -9.43 -3.39 -5.14
CA VAL A 32 -9.63 -1.95 -5.28
C VAL A 32 -9.75 -1.53 -6.73
N TRP A 33 -8.93 -2.09 -7.62
CA TRP A 33 -9.01 -1.81 -9.05
C TRP A 33 -10.39 -2.20 -9.60
N GLU A 34 -10.90 -3.38 -9.27
CA GLU A 34 -12.25 -3.83 -9.67
C GLU A 34 -13.34 -2.88 -9.16
N GLU A 35 -13.32 -2.52 -7.87
CA GLU A 35 -14.29 -1.59 -7.27
C GLU A 35 -14.26 -0.20 -7.93
N LEU A 36 -13.08 0.32 -8.27
CA LEU A 36 -12.95 1.59 -8.97
C LEU A 36 -13.59 1.56 -10.36
N GLN A 37 -13.54 0.42 -11.07
CA GLN A 37 -14.22 0.27 -12.37
C GLN A 37 -15.76 0.23 -12.23
N GLU A 38 -16.27 -0.21 -11.09
CA GLU A 38 -17.72 -0.26 -10.83
C GLU A 38 -18.31 1.09 -10.34
N ASN A 39 -17.57 2.20 -10.51
CA ASN A 39 -17.88 3.52 -9.93
C ASN A 39 -17.85 3.54 -8.39
N GLY A 40 -17.04 2.66 -7.79
CA GLY A 40 -16.79 2.65 -6.35
C GLY A 40 -16.26 4.00 -5.86
N ASN A 41 -16.72 4.41 -4.67
CA ASN A 41 -16.26 5.64 -4.05
C ASN A 41 -14.97 5.39 -3.27
N GLU A 42 -13.92 6.16 -3.56
CA GLU A 42 -12.61 6.06 -2.90
C GLU A 42 -12.68 6.12 -1.37
N ARG A 43 -13.62 6.89 -0.80
CA ARG A 43 -13.85 6.96 0.65
C ARG A 43 -14.41 5.65 1.20
N THR A 44 -15.34 5.01 0.47
CA THR A 44 -15.91 3.72 0.85
C THR A 44 -14.84 2.63 0.79
N ILE A 45 -14.06 2.61 -0.29
CA ILE A 45 -12.94 1.68 -0.46
C ILE A 45 -11.92 1.84 0.68
N LEU A 46 -11.55 3.09 0.99
CA LEU A 46 -10.60 3.39 2.06
C LEU A 46 -11.10 2.95 3.44
N MET A 47 -12.41 3.10 3.72
CA MET A 47 -13.00 2.58 4.95
C MET A 47 -12.94 1.05 5.00
N GLN A 48 -13.27 0.37 3.90
CA GLN A 48 -13.30 -1.09 3.85
C GLN A 48 -11.90 -1.72 3.97
N LEU A 49 -10.87 -1.07 3.41
CA LEU A 49 -9.48 -1.49 3.61
C LEU A 49 -9.09 -1.39 5.09
N GLN A 50 -9.48 -0.31 5.77
CA GLN A 50 -9.19 -0.14 7.20
C GLN A 50 -9.95 -1.13 8.08
N GLU A 51 -11.18 -1.49 7.72
CA GLU A 51 -11.96 -2.54 8.40
C GLU A 51 -11.33 -3.93 8.23
N THR A 52 -10.63 -4.15 7.11
CA THR A 52 -9.90 -5.40 6.82
C THR A 52 -8.56 -5.49 7.54
N GLY A 53 -8.09 -4.39 8.14
CA GLY A 53 -6.86 -4.33 8.94
C GLY A 53 -5.72 -3.52 8.33
N TRP A 54 -5.90 -2.95 7.13
CA TRP A 54 -4.91 -2.06 6.53
C TRP A 54 -4.85 -0.72 7.27
N THR A 55 -3.65 -0.25 7.56
CA THR A 55 -3.49 1.10 8.10
C THR A 55 -3.88 2.16 7.06
N ALA A 56 -4.28 3.36 7.48
CA ALA A 56 -4.63 4.43 6.55
C ALA A 56 -3.53 4.71 5.49
N ARG A 57 -2.25 4.56 5.87
CA ARG A 57 -1.11 4.72 4.94
C ARG A 57 -1.05 3.58 3.91
N GLN A 58 -1.23 2.33 4.35
CA GLN A 58 -1.29 1.17 3.47
C GLN A 58 -2.51 1.24 2.54
N SER A 59 -3.68 1.58 3.07
CA SER A 59 -4.89 1.74 2.26
C SER A 59 -4.70 2.77 1.15
N ARG A 60 -4.05 3.91 1.46
CA ARG A 60 -3.76 4.93 0.45
C ARG A 60 -2.81 4.41 -0.62
N ALA A 61 -1.74 3.72 -0.22
CA ALA A 61 -0.79 3.14 -1.17
C ALA A 61 -1.44 2.08 -2.07
N ILE A 62 -2.34 1.24 -1.54
CA ILE A 62 -3.13 0.26 -2.32
C ILE A 62 -4.00 0.98 -3.35
N ILE A 63 -4.71 2.03 -2.96
CA ILE A 63 -5.56 2.82 -3.86
C ILE A 63 -4.72 3.52 -4.93
N ASP A 64 -3.60 4.13 -4.57
CA ASP A 64 -2.72 4.81 -5.53
C ASP A 64 -2.11 3.80 -6.52
N GLU A 65 -1.75 2.59 -6.07
CA GLU A 65 -1.25 1.52 -6.94
C GLU A 65 -2.33 0.97 -7.87
N ALA A 66 -3.56 0.77 -7.37
CA ALA A 66 -4.70 0.35 -8.19
C ALA A 66 -5.04 1.37 -9.28
N ASN A 67 -4.96 2.67 -8.99
CA ASN A 67 -5.15 3.74 -9.98
C ASN A 67 -4.03 3.82 -11.04
N ALA A 68 -2.88 3.19 -10.79
CA ALA A 68 -1.76 3.18 -11.72
C ALA A 68 -1.81 2.03 -12.75
N TYR A 69 -2.76 1.09 -12.61
CA TYR A 69 -3.05 0.03 -13.58
C TYR A 69 -3.94 0.53 -14.73
#